data_AF-G6XIR1-F1
#
_entry.id   AF-G6XIR1-F1
#
_cell.length_a   1.000
_cell.length_b   1.000
_cell.length_c   1.000
_cell.angle_alpha   90.00
_cell.angle_beta   90.00
_cell.angle_gamma   90.00
#
_symmetry.space_group_name_H-M   'P 1'
#
loop_
_entity.id
_entity.type
_entity.pdbx_description
1 polymer ?
#
loop_
_entity_poly.entity_id
_entity_poly.type
_entity_poly.pdbx_seq_one_letter_code
_entity_poly.pdbx_strand_id
1 'polypeptide(L)'
;MYRIDTSTALSTQPAISAAGTGGFFTNGNAVTGVAATVVDADWLNGMQEELMSFLTAANLTPVKGTNNQVLTAARMLTGLPTVMVQTQATGNFTVPAGVYRIRLRFRGGGGGGGAGGSNSTSAVSAGGGGAAGAFLDLILAVQPGNNVSWVIGAAGSPGTYNGSSGTAGGDTIVYLSGVEVARAKGGTGGANATSGGVGQGGTGGSFSVTASVGGYEGHTGPGGGYGVYAGVSQGWGGVGAPSYGYASVQVTGQNTTGLSGSPGGGGSGGTGESNGGAGTAGELTYEYC
;
A
#
# COMPACT_ATOMS: atom_id res chain seq x y z
N MET A 1 -12.65 -19.55 22.58
CA MET A 1 -13.73 -20.49 22.83
C MET A 1 -13.11 -21.84 23.12
N TYR A 2 -13.62 -22.56 24.10
CA TYR A 2 -13.25 -23.94 24.39
C TYR A 2 -14.53 -24.66 24.81
N ARG A 3 -14.68 -25.94 24.42
CA ARG A 3 -15.87 -26.70 24.83
C ARG A 3 -15.90 -26.87 26.34
N ILE A 4 -17.09 -27.03 26.92
CA ILE A 4 -17.24 -27.33 28.34
C ILE A 4 -16.43 -28.58 28.71
N ASP A 5 -15.63 -28.49 29.77
CA ASP A 5 -14.66 -29.51 30.17
C ASP A 5 -14.80 -29.92 31.65
N THR A 6 -16.04 -29.92 32.15
CA THR A 6 -16.37 -30.40 33.49
C THR A 6 -16.36 -31.92 33.54
N SER A 7 -16.28 -32.50 34.74
CA SER A 7 -16.33 -33.97 34.94
C SER A 7 -17.64 -34.62 34.47
N THR A 8 -18.69 -33.82 34.28
CA THR A 8 -20.00 -34.23 33.79
C THR A 8 -20.18 -34.04 32.27
N ALA A 9 -19.18 -33.48 31.57
CA ALA A 9 -19.25 -33.28 30.13
C ALA A 9 -19.18 -34.63 29.39
N LEU A 10 -20.00 -34.76 28.34
CA LEU A 10 -19.99 -35.93 27.47
C LEU A 10 -18.90 -35.79 26.40
N SER A 11 -18.27 -36.90 26.01
CA SER A 11 -17.20 -36.92 25.00
C SER A 11 -17.72 -36.79 23.56
N THR A 12 -19.02 -36.94 23.35
CA THR A 12 -19.71 -36.81 22.06
C THR A 12 -20.95 -35.96 22.25
N GLN A 13 -21.28 -35.14 21.26
CA GLN A 13 -22.49 -34.33 21.29
C GLN A 13 -23.73 -35.25 21.40
N PRO A 14 -24.66 -34.98 22.33
CA PRO A 14 -25.94 -35.68 22.40
C PRO A 14 -26.74 -35.51 21.11
N ALA A 15 -27.66 -36.44 20.85
CA ALA A 15 -28.61 -36.30 19.75
C ALA A 15 -29.50 -35.06 19.97
N ILE A 16 -29.61 -34.21 18.96
CA ILE A 16 -30.45 -33.02 18.99
C ILE A 16 -31.92 -33.44 19.07
N SER A 17 -32.66 -32.87 20.01
CA SER A 17 -34.10 -33.08 20.16
C SER A 17 -34.88 -32.67 18.90
N ALA A 18 -36.05 -33.27 18.68
CA ALA A 18 -36.90 -32.93 17.54
C ALA A 18 -37.29 -31.44 17.56
N ALA A 19 -37.33 -30.81 16.39
CA ALA A 19 -37.68 -29.40 16.26
C ALA A 19 -39.12 -29.14 16.74
N GLY A 20 -39.27 -28.23 17.70
CA GLY A 20 -40.56 -27.67 18.12
C GLY A 20 -40.91 -26.36 17.38
N THR A 21 -41.93 -25.66 17.88
CA THR A 21 -42.29 -24.31 17.41
C THR A 21 -41.34 -23.27 18.01
N GLY A 22 -40.77 -22.39 17.19
CA GLY A 22 -39.87 -21.32 17.65
C GLY A 22 -40.55 -20.29 18.58
N GLY A 23 -39.80 -19.74 19.53
CA GLY A 23 -40.27 -18.76 20.52
C GLY A 23 -39.12 -17.95 21.14
N PHE A 24 -39.42 -17.14 22.17
CA PHE A 24 -38.45 -16.28 22.87
C PHE A 24 -38.32 -16.66 24.35
N PHE A 25 -37.17 -16.34 24.95
CA PHE A 25 -36.95 -16.51 26.39
C PHE A 25 -37.90 -15.64 27.22
N THR A 26 -38.41 -16.19 28.33
CA THR A 26 -39.24 -15.48 29.31
C THR A 26 -38.84 -15.85 30.73
N ASN A 27 -38.91 -14.87 31.64
CA ASN A 27 -38.79 -15.11 33.09
C ASN A 27 -40.01 -15.83 33.68
N GLY A 28 -41.03 -16.09 32.86
CA GLY A 28 -42.33 -16.54 33.31
C GLY A 28 -43.10 -15.42 34.02
N ASN A 29 -44.35 -15.72 34.33
CA ASN A 29 -45.20 -14.90 35.18
C ASN A 29 -46.21 -15.82 35.85
N ALA A 30 -45.99 -16.10 37.13
CA ALA A 30 -46.86 -16.99 37.91
C ALA A 30 -48.29 -16.45 38.05
N VAL A 31 -48.48 -15.13 38.06
CA VAL A 31 -49.82 -14.49 38.16
C VAL A 31 -50.65 -14.76 36.91
N THR A 32 -50.00 -14.79 35.74
CA THR A 32 -50.66 -15.07 34.45
C THR A 32 -50.48 -16.51 33.98
N GLY A 33 -49.93 -17.39 34.81
CA GLY A 33 -49.72 -18.81 34.49
C GLY A 33 -48.66 -19.10 33.42
N VAL A 34 -47.75 -18.15 33.13
CA VAL A 34 -46.68 -18.34 32.14
C VAL A 34 -45.47 -18.96 32.83
N ALA A 35 -45.02 -20.13 32.40
CA ALA A 35 -43.80 -20.74 32.91
C ALA A 35 -42.54 -19.99 32.42
N ALA A 36 -41.49 -19.99 33.24
CA ALA A 36 -40.18 -19.51 32.82
C ALA A 36 -39.55 -20.46 31.80
N THR A 37 -38.71 -19.94 30.92
CA THR A 37 -37.97 -20.79 29.98
C THR A 37 -36.92 -21.63 30.71
N VAL A 38 -36.92 -22.93 30.46
CA VAL A 38 -35.84 -23.83 30.86
C VAL A 38 -34.85 -23.89 29.70
N VAL A 39 -33.61 -23.45 29.93
CA VAL A 39 -32.54 -23.57 28.93
C VAL A 39 -31.98 -24.98 29.01
N ASP A 40 -32.12 -25.74 27.92
CA ASP A 40 -31.65 -27.12 27.86
C ASP A 40 -30.20 -27.23 27.36
N ALA A 41 -29.67 -28.45 27.46
CA ALA A 41 -28.33 -28.77 26.98
C ALA A 41 -28.23 -28.67 25.46
N ASP A 42 -29.30 -28.92 24.72
CA ASP A 42 -29.31 -28.87 23.25
C ASP A 42 -29.05 -27.44 22.76
N TRP A 43 -29.69 -26.45 23.38
CA TRP A 43 -29.47 -25.04 23.07
C TRP A 43 -28.04 -24.59 23.41
N LEU A 44 -27.55 -24.94 24.61
CA LEU A 44 -26.19 -24.58 25.04
C LEU A 44 -25.12 -25.24 24.18
N ASN A 45 -25.29 -26.52 23.85
CA ASN A 45 -24.38 -27.23 22.94
C ASN A 45 -24.47 -26.65 21.53
N GLY A 46 -25.66 -26.31 21.03
CA GLY A 46 -25.85 -25.63 19.75
C GLY A 46 -25.06 -24.32 19.67
N MET A 47 -25.24 -23.43 20.66
CA MET A 47 -24.48 -22.18 20.76
C MET A 47 -22.97 -22.42 20.85
N GLN A 48 -22.54 -23.41 21.64
CA GLN A 48 -21.13 -23.77 21.74
C GLN A 48 -20.56 -24.20 20.38
N GLU A 49 -21.22 -25.12 19.69
CA GLU A 49 -20.74 -25.67 18.41
C GLU A 49 -20.79 -24.64 17.28
N GLU A 50 -21.77 -23.72 17.28
CA GLU A 50 -21.76 -22.58 16.36
C GLU A 50 -20.53 -21.70 16.56
N LEU A 51 -20.20 -21.33 17.80
CA LEU A 51 -19.01 -20.54 18.09
C LEU A 51 -17.70 -21.30 17.79
N MET A 52 -17.67 -22.62 18.02
CA MET A 52 -16.54 -23.48 17.66
C MET A 52 -16.39 -23.63 16.14
N SER A 53 -17.46 -23.49 15.38
CA SER A 53 -17.44 -23.53 13.92
C SER A 53 -16.69 -22.34 13.32
N PHE A 54 -16.73 -21.16 13.95
CA PHE A 54 -15.88 -20.03 13.55
C PHE A 54 -14.39 -20.38 13.66
N LEU A 55 -13.97 -20.94 14.79
CA LEU A 55 -12.58 -21.33 15.01
C LEU A 55 -12.16 -22.41 14.01
N THR A 56 -13.03 -23.39 13.76
CA THR A 56 -12.78 -24.47 12.80
C THR A 56 -12.63 -23.92 11.39
N ALA A 57 -13.54 -23.05 10.95
CA ALA A 57 -13.49 -22.40 9.64
C ALA A 57 -12.24 -21.52 9.47
N ALA A 58 -11.77 -20.90 10.55
CA ALA A 58 -10.55 -20.11 10.59
C ALA A 58 -9.27 -20.94 10.82
N ASN A 59 -9.36 -22.28 10.89
CA ASN A 59 -8.25 -23.17 11.25
C ASN A 59 -7.54 -22.81 12.57
N LEU A 60 -8.29 -22.29 13.55
CA LEU A 60 -7.78 -21.98 14.90
C LEU A 60 -8.01 -23.16 15.83
N THR A 61 -6.93 -23.62 16.49
CA THR A 61 -7.03 -24.59 17.57
C THR A 61 -7.63 -23.92 18.82
N PRO A 62 -8.69 -24.47 19.41
CA PRO A 62 -9.28 -23.96 20.65
C PRO A 62 -8.29 -23.99 21.81
N VAL A 63 -8.07 -22.84 22.47
CA VAL A 63 -7.22 -22.70 23.65
C VAL A 63 -8.04 -22.23 24.85
N LYS A 64 -7.99 -22.97 25.97
CA LYS A 64 -8.66 -22.57 27.22
C LYS A 64 -7.99 -21.32 27.80
N GLY A 65 -8.80 -20.39 28.31
CA GLY A 65 -8.32 -19.12 28.90
C GLY A 65 -8.13 -17.98 27.90
N THR A 66 -8.20 -18.23 26.59
CA THR A 66 -8.10 -17.18 25.57
C THR A 66 -9.49 -16.68 25.15
N ASN A 67 -9.87 -15.49 25.64
CA ASN A 67 -11.22 -14.93 25.51
C ASN A 67 -11.46 -14.07 24.24
N ASN A 68 -10.56 -14.12 23.25
CA ASN A 68 -10.69 -13.36 22.00
C ASN A 68 -10.74 -14.25 20.73
N GLN A 69 -10.75 -15.58 20.86
CA GLN A 69 -10.62 -16.48 19.69
C GLN A 69 -11.76 -16.36 18.68
N VAL A 70 -13.00 -16.11 19.10
CA VAL A 70 -14.14 -15.92 18.17
C VAL A 70 -13.96 -14.62 17.38
N LEU A 71 -13.50 -13.55 18.04
CA LEU A 71 -13.17 -12.29 17.36
C LEU A 71 -12.01 -12.49 16.36
N THR A 72 -10.97 -13.22 16.75
CA THR A 72 -9.86 -13.56 15.85
C THR A 72 -10.36 -14.33 14.62
N ALA A 73 -11.15 -15.38 14.84
CA ALA A 73 -11.74 -16.16 13.74
C ALA A 73 -12.61 -15.30 12.82
N ALA A 74 -13.48 -14.47 13.39
CA ALA A 74 -14.35 -13.58 12.61
C ALA A 74 -13.55 -12.60 11.75
N ARG A 75 -12.45 -12.02 12.26
CA ARG A 75 -11.57 -11.14 11.49
C ARG A 75 -10.92 -11.87 10.31
N MET A 76 -10.40 -13.08 10.56
CA MET A 76 -9.82 -13.93 9.52
C MET A 76 -10.84 -14.29 8.42
N LEU A 77 -12.10 -14.55 8.80
CA LEU A 77 -13.16 -14.96 7.87
C LEU A 77 -13.77 -13.79 7.09
N THR A 78 -13.81 -12.58 7.68
CA THR A 78 -14.46 -11.40 7.07
C THR A 78 -13.51 -10.52 6.26
N GLY A 79 -12.20 -10.73 6.35
CA GLY A 79 -11.20 -9.96 5.61
C GLY A 79 -11.05 -8.50 6.09
N LEU A 80 -11.50 -8.19 7.31
CA LEU A 80 -11.19 -6.90 7.93
C LEU A 80 -9.71 -6.88 8.34
N PRO A 81 -8.91 -5.91 7.86
CA PRO A 81 -7.48 -5.89 8.13
C PRO A 81 -7.22 -5.74 9.63
N THR A 82 -6.47 -6.70 10.20
CA THR A 82 -6.09 -6.72 11.61
C THR A 82 -5.04 -5.63 11.89
N VAL A 83 -4.22 -5.26 10.90
CA VAL A 83 -3.18 -4.21 10.97
C VAL A 83 -2.98 -3.55 9.60
N MET A 84 -2.76 -2.23 9.57
CA MET A 84 -2.26 -1.48 8.40
C MET A 84 -0.97 -0.75 8.79
N VAL A 85 0.15 -1.06 8.12
CA VAL A 85 1.45 -0.40 8.37
C VAL A 85 1.95 0.24 7.09
N GLN A 86 2.37 1.51 7.17
CA GLN A 86 2.98 2.28 6.09
C GLN A 86 4.46 2.53 6.40
N THR A 87 5.34 2.34 5.42
CA THR A 87 6.79 2.52 5.60
C THR A 87 7.48 3.03 4.32
N GLN A 88 8.52 3.85 4.52
CA GLN A 88 9.48 4.25 3.49
C GLN A 88 10.87 3.63 3.73
N ALA A 89 10.97 2.70 4.69
CA ALA A 89 12.19 1.95 4.97
C ALA A 89 12.12 0.54 4.37
N THR A 90 13.22 0.11 3.76
CA THR A 90 13.48 -1.29 3.40
C THR A 90 13.35 -2.17 4.63
N GLY A 91 12.68 -3.31 4.49
CA GLY A 91 12.33 -4.12 5.64
C GLY A 91 11.76 -5.49 5.27
N ASN A 92 11.27 -6.17 6.30
CA ASN A 92 10.64 -7.47 6.16
C ASN A 92 9.52 -7.65 7.19
N PHE A 93 8.69 -8.65 6.94
CA PHE A 93 7.54 -9.05 7.72
C PHE A 93 7.44 -10.58 7.73
N THR A 94 7.52 -11.16 8.91
CA THR A 94 7.25 -12.59 9.10
C THR A 94 5.76 -12.81 9.27
N VAL A 95 5.17 -13.63 8.41
CA VAL A 95 3.73 -13.89 8.37
C VAL A 95 3.27 -14.59 9.65
N PRO A 96 2.36 -14.00 10.45
CA PRO A 96 1.85 -14.63 11.67
C PRO A 96 1.03 -15.89 11.40
N ALA A 97 0.78 -16.67 12.46
CA ALA A 97 -0.16 -17.79 12.41
C ALA A 97 -1.56 -17.32 11.96
N GLY A 98 -2.21 -18.12 11.12
CA GLY A 98 -3.55 -17.82 10.58
C GLY A 98 -3.58 -16.89 9.37
N VAL A 99 -2.46 -16.25 9.00
CA VAL A 99 -2.43 -15.32 7.87
C VAL A 99 -2.04 -16.06 6.58
N TYR A 100 -2.93 -16.02 5.58
CA TYR A 100 -2.71 -16.66 4.27
C TYR A 100 -2.72 -15.68 3.10
N ARG A 101 -3.05 -14.42 3.35
CA ARG A 101 -3.06 -13.36 2.34
C ARG A 101 -2.59 -12.05 2.95
N ILE A 102 -1.84 -11.29 2.18
CA ILE A 102 -1.40 -9.93 2.54
C ILE A 102 -1.69 -9.03 1.36
N ARG A 103 -2.38 -7.91 1.59
CA ARG A 103 -2.50 -6.88 0.57
C ARG A 103 -1.37 -5.87 0.72
N LEU A 104 -0.73 -5.58 -0.40
CA LEU A 104 0.46 -4.74 -0.49
C LEU A 104 0.17 -3.63 -1.49
N ARG A 105 0.30 -2.39 -1.04
CA ARG A 105 0.17 -1.18 -1.85
C ARG A 105 1.49 -0.45 -1.83
N PHE A 106 2.16 -0.34 -2.96
CA PHE A 106 3.50 0.24 -3.00
C PHE A 106 3.81 0.95 -4.30
N ARG A 107 4.82 1.81 -4.27
CA ARG A 107 5.26 2.61 -5.42
C ARG A 107 6.77 2.72 -5.52
N GLY A 108 7.26 2.84 -6.76
CA GLY A 108 8.66 3.18 -7.03
C GLY A 108 8.97 4.63 -6.65
N GLY A 109 10.26 4.95 -6.47
CA GLY A 109 10.70 6.32 -6.23
C GLY A 109 10.48 7.22 -7.45
N GLY A 110 10.23 8.50 -7.23
CA GLY A 110 10.15 9.48 -8.32
C GLY A 110 11.52 9.95 -8.76
N GLY A 111 11.64 10.32 -10.04
CA GLY A 111 12.85 10.93 -10.60
C GLY A 111 13.03 12.39 -10.18
N GLY A 112 14.27 12.87 -10.12
CA GLY A 112 14.55 14.29 -9.90
C GLY A 112 14.28 15.13 -11.15
N GLY A 113 13.99 16.41 -10.97
CA GLY A 113 13.88 17.36 -12.09
C GLY A 113 15.24 17.77 -12.63
N GLY A 114 15.29 18.10 -13.92
CA GLY A 114 16.48 18.63 -14.57
C GLY A 114 16.78 20.07 -14.15
N ALA A 115 18.05 20.46 -14.20
CA ALA A 115 18.43 21.85 -14.01
C ALA A 115 18.05 22.71 -15.22
N GLY A 116 17.71 23.97 -14.95
CA GLY A 116 17.69 25.02 -15.97
C GLY A 116 19.10 25.59 -16.19
N GLY A 117 19.27 26.40 -17.24
CA GLY A 117 20.56 27.04 -17.50
C GLY A 117 20.50 28.29 -18.37
N SER A 118 21.37 29.24 -18.11
CA SER A 118 22.13 29.99 -19.14
C SER A 118 23.09 30.97 -18.47
N ASN A 119 24.32 31.02 -18.98
CA ASN A 119 25.38 31.95 -18.58
C ASN A 119 25.61 33.04 -19.65
N SER A 120 24.55 33.50 -20.33
CA SER A 120 24.69 34.65 -21.22
C SER A 120 23.37 35.35 -21.39
N THR A 121 23.44 36.68 -21.51
CA THR A 121 22.37 37.67 -21.54
C THR A 121 21.33 37.49 -22.67
N SER A 122 21.35 36.38 -23.42
CA SER A 122 20.48 36.15 -24.60
C SER A 122 20.09 34.69 -24.85
N ALA A 123 20.49 33.73 -24.02
CA ALA A 123 20.00 32.36 -24.11
C ALA A 123 19.20 32.05 -22.84
N VAL A 124 18.03 31.44 -23.01
CA VAL A 124 17.12 31.12 -21.92
C VAL A 124 16.85 29.63 -22.05
N SER A 125 17.05 28.85 -21.00
CA SER A 125 16.76 27.41 -21.03
C SER A 125 16.05 26.97 -19.75
N ALA A 126 15.17 26.00 -19.87
CA ALA A 126 14.33 25.49 -18.78
C ALA A 126 14.39 23.97 -18.75
N GLY A 127 14.68 23.39 -17.58
CA GLY A 127 14.78 21.94 -17.42
C GLY A 127 13.42 21.23 -17.56
N GLY A 128 13.45 19.92 -17.73
CA GLY A 128 12.27 19.06 -17.69
C GLY A 128 12.04 18.49 -16.30
N GLY A 129 10.78 18.30 -15.91
CA GLY A 129 10.42 17.73 -14.61
C GLY A 129 10.69 16.22 -14.55
N GLY A 130 10.92 15.71 -13.35
CA GLY A 130 11.06 14.28 -13.08
C GLY A 130 9.73 13.55 -13.15
N ALA A 131 9.78 12.27 -13.51
CA ALA A 131 8.60 11.42 -13.58
C ALA A 131 8.32 10.68 -12.26
N ALA A 132 7.09 10.19 -12.10
CA ALA A 132 6.71 9.38 -10.96
C ALA A 132 7.09 7.90 -11.16
N GLY A 133 7.36 7.20 -10.05
CA GLY A 133 7.43 5.75 -10.05
C GLY A 133 6.07 5.10 -10.31
N ALA A 134 6.07 3.85 -10.74
CA ALA A 134 4.86 3.05 -10.88
C ALA A 134 4.19 2.81 -9.53
N PHE A 135 2.90 2.47 -9.56
CA PHE A 135 2.14 2.03 -8.39
C PHE A 135 1.60 0.62 -8.61
N LEU A 136 1.60 -0.17 -7.54
CA LEU A 136 1.02 -1.50 -7.49
C LEU A 136 0.18 -1.66 -6.23
N ASP A 137 -1.00 -2.25 -6.40
CA ASP A 137 -1.83 -2.82 -5.34
C ASP A 137 -1.98 -4.31 -5.64
N LEU A 138 -1.54 -5.19 -4.75
CA LEU A 138 -1.61 -6.63 -5.00
C LEU A 138 -2.00 -7.41 -3.75
N ILE A 139 -2.61 -8.58 -3.97
CA ILE A 139 -2.88 -9.56 -2.93
C ILE A 139 -1.85 -10.70 -3.09
N LEU A 140 -0.97 -10.82 -2.12
CA LEU A 140 0.03 -11.88 -2.07
C LEU A 140 -0.53 -13.07 -1.28
N ALA A 141 -0.53 -14.25 -1.90
CA ALA A 141 -0.82 -15.49 -1.18
C ALA A 141 0.43 -15.90 -0.36
N VAL A 142 0.23 -16.22 0.92
CA VAL A 142 1.30 -16.56 1.86
C VAL A 142 0.91 -17.77 2.71
N GLN A 143 1.87 -18.31 3.45
CA GLN A 143 1.63 -19.26 4.53
C GLN A 143 2.18 -18.68 5.85
N PRO A 144 1.64 -19.07 7.00
CA PRO A 144 2.25 -18.77 8.30
C PRO A 144 3.74 -19.11 8.33
N GLY A 145 4.57 -18.16 8.79
CA GLY A 145 6.01 -18.28 8.85
C GLY A 145 6.76 -17.86 7.58
N ASN A 146 6.09 -17.59 6.45
CA ASN A 146 6.76 -16.99 5.29
C ASN A 146 7.41 -15.66 5.67
N ASN A 147 8.49 -15.30 4.98
CA ASN A 147 9.10 -13.98 5.09
C ASN A 147 8.75 -13.16 3.84
N VAL A 148 7.99 -12.08 4.04
CA VAL A 148 7.75 -11.08 3.00
C VAL A 148 8.74 -9.95 3.23
N SER A 149 9.61 -9.69 2.27
CA SER A 149 10.59 -8.60 2.38
C SER A 149 10.44 -7.61 1.23
N TRP A 150 10.86 -6.38 1.44
CA TRP A 150 10.80 -5.35 0.42
C TRP A 150 12.00 -4.43 0.46
N VAL A 151 12.35 -3.93 -0.72
CA VAL A 151 13.31 -2.83 -0.91
C VAL A 151 12.52 -1.60 -1.33
N ILE A 152 12.70 -0.48 -0.62
CA ILE A 152 12.09 0.79 -1.00
C ILE A 152 12.99 1.50 -2.00
N GLY A 153 12.40 1.94 -3.12
CA GLY A 153 13.08 2.72 -4.14
C GLY A 153 13.51 4.09 -3.61
N ALA A 154 14.79 4.43 -3.78
CA ALA A 154 15.30 5.75 -3.39
C ALA A 154 14.67 6.89 -4.21
N ALA A 155 14.69 8.10 -3.65
CA ALA A 155 14.35 9.30 -4.40
C ALA A 155 15.39 9.61 -5.48
N GLY A 156 14.94 10.09 -6.64
CA GLY A 156 15.82 10.68 -7.64
C GLY A 156 16.38 12.02 -7.14
N SER A 157 17.70 12.18 -7.22
CA SER A 157 18.40 13.43 -6.92
C SER A 157 18.14 14.50 -7.99
N PRO A 158 18.10 15.78 -7.58
CA PRO A 158 17.90 16.90 -8.50
C PRO A 158 19.07 17.06 -9.47
N GLY A 159 18.76 17.58 -10.65
CA GLY A 159 19.77 18.13 -11.55
C GLY A 159 20.43 19.35 -10.92
N THR A 160 21.77 19.39 -10.96
CA THR A 160 22.53 20.55 -10.49
C THR A 160 22.77 21.53 -11.64
N TYR A 161 22.77 22.81 -11.30
CA TYR A 161 23.20 23.91 -12.15
C TYR A 161 24.53 23.58 -12.86
N ASN A 162 24.70 24.11 -14.07
CA ASN A 162 25.76 23.76 -15.03
C ASN A 162 25.52 22.43 -15.81
N GLY A 163 24.25 22.08 -16.02
CA GLY A 163 23.84 21.16 -17.09
C GLY A 163 23.63 19.70 -16.69
N SER A 164 23.32 19.40 -15.42
CA SER A 164 23.01 18.02 -15.02
C SER A 164 21.51 17.74 -15.06
N SER A 165 21.13 16.63 -15.68
CA SER A 165 19.78 16.08 -15.61
C SER A 165 19.47 15.58 -14.21
N GLY A 166 18.19 15.49 -13.86
CA GLY A 166 17.77 14.77 -12.67
C GLY A 166 18.08 13.28 -12.80
N THR A 167 18.30 12.60 -11.67
CA THR A 167 18.52 11.15 -11.66
C THR A 167 17.20 10.40 -11.52
N ALA A 168 17.17 9.14 -11.97
CA ALA A 168 16.01 8.29 -11.81
C ALA A 168 15.76 7.94 -10.34
N GLY A 169 14.48 7.76 -9.99
CA GLY A 169 14.11 7.12 -8.73
C GLY A 169 14.43 5.63 -8.74
N GLY A 170 14.61 5.06 -7.55
CA GLY A 170 14.83 3.63 -7.38
C GLY A 170 13.56 2.81 -7.52
N ASP A 171 13.73 1.52 -7.82
CA ASP A 171 12.64 0.55 -7.87
C ASP A 171 12.22 0.14 -6.45
N THR A 172 10.91 0.06 -6.21
CA THR A 172 10.38 -0.61 -5.01
C THR A 172 10.02 -2.04 -5.37
N ILE A 173 10.61 -3.00 -4.66
CA ILE A 173 10.57 -4.42 -5.01
C ILE A 173 10.08 -5.21 -3.80
N VAL A 174 9.14 -6.13 -4.01
CA VAL A 174 8.64 -7.06 -3.00
C VAL A 174 9.14 -8.46 -3.32
N TYR A 175 9.52 -9.19 -2.27
CA TYR A 175 9.97 -10.57 -2.31
C TYR A 175 9.12 -11.44 -1.37
N LEU A 176 8.88 -12.69 -1.77
CA LEU A 176 8.35 -13.75 -0.92
C LEU A 176 9.43 -14.82 -0.75
N SER A 177 9.90 -15.02 0.47
CA SER A 177 10.95 -15.99 0.80
C SER A 177 12.20 -15.86 -0.11
N GLY A 178 12.58 -14.63 -0.44
CA GLY A 178 13.75 -14.31 -1.27
C GLY A 178 13.50 -14.27 -2.78
N VAL A 179 12.30 -14.62 -3.26
CA VAL A 179 11.93 -14.58 -4.68
C VAL A 179 11.17 -13.29 -4.99
N GLU A 180 11.60 -12.54 -6.00
CA GLU A 180 10.91 -11.31 -6.43
C GLU A 180 9.49 -11.64 -6.94
N VAL A 181 8.50 -11.06 -6.29
CA VAL A 181 7.09 -11.25 -6.65
C VAL A 181 6.53 -10.08 -7.44
N ALA A 182 6.99 -8.87 -7.16
CA ALA A 182 6.49 -7.69 -7.83
C ALA A 182 7.47 -6.52 -7.70
N ARG A 183 7.44 -5.64 -8.70
CA ARG A 183 8.30 -4.47 -8.80
C ARG A 183 7.52 -3.30 -9.36
N ALA A 184 7.62 -2.18 -8.66
CA ALA A 184 7.21 -0.87 -9.13
C ALA A 184 8.48 -0.09 -9.46
N LYS A 185 8.76 0.12 -10.74
CA LYS A 185 9.98 0.81 -11.15
C LYS A 185 9.91 2.30 -10.81
N GLY A 186 11.06 2.87 -10.51
CA GLY A 186 11.16 4.32 -10.31
C GLY A 186 10.92 5.09 -11.61
N GLY A 187 10.50 6.36 -11.47
CA GLY A 187 10.39 7.27 -12.61
C GLY A 187 11.77 7.81 -13.02
N THR A 188 11.98 8.08 -14.31
CA THR A 188 13.25 8.67 -14.73
C THR A 188 13.32 10.14 -14.34
N GLY A 189 14.54 10.66 -14.19
CA GLY A 189 14.73 12.09 -13.99
C GLY A 189 14.40 12.89 -15.26
N GLY A 190 14.10 14.17 -15.08
CA GLY A 190 13.91 15.10 -16.17
C GLY A 190 15.24 15.59 -16.73
N ALA A 191 15.28 15.84 -18.04
CA ALA A 191 16.49 16.28 -18.71
C ALA A 191 16.83 17.74 -18.34
N ASN A 192 18.13 18.03 -18.27
CA ASN A 192 18.59 19.40 -18.21
C ASN A 192 18.27 20.16 -19.50
N ALA A 193 18.46 21.48 -19.45
CA ALA A 193 18.51 22.29 -20.65
C ALA A 193 19.82 23.09 -20.71
N THR A 194 20.34 23.28 -21.91
CA THR A 194 21.50 24.14 -22.22
C THR A 194 21.09 25.23 -23.21
N SER A 195 21.78 26.36 -23.18
CA SER A 195 21.59 27.59 -23.99
C SER A 195 20.55 27.50 -25.13
N GLY A 196 19.31 27.93 -24.86
CA GLY A 196 18.22 28.00 -25.84
C GLY A 196 17.36 26.75 -25.99
N GLY A 197 17.62 25.68 -25.21
CA GLY A 197 16.86 24.44 -25.24
C GLY A 197 15.75 24.32 -24.17
N VAL A 198 14.86 23.35 -24.36
CA VAL A 198 13.89 22.88 -23.36
C VAL A 198 14.21 21.45 -22.94
N GLY A 199 14.25 21.22 -21.64
CA GLY A 199 14.49 19.90 -21.07
C GLY A 199 13.25 19.02 -21.23
N GLN A 200 13.48 17.80 -21.69
CA GLN A 200 12.49 16.74 -21.79
C GLN A 200 12.04 16.30 -20.39
N GLY A 201 10.74 16.06 -20.22
CA GLY A 201 10.22 15.45 -19.01
C GLY A 201 10.70 14.01 -18.85
N GLY A 202 10.79 13.53 -17.61
CA GLY A 202 11.08 12.13 -17.33
C GLY A 202 9.99 11.20 -17.87
N THR A 203 10.34 9.93 -18.10
CA THR A 203 9.39 8.86 -18.41
C THR A 203 8.95 8.18 -17.12
N GLY A 204 7.65 7.91 -17.01
CA GLY A 204 7.07 7.21 -15.88
C GLY A 204 7.60 5.81 -15.66
N GLY A 205 7.68 5.39 -14.40
CA GLY A 205 8.07 4.02 -14.05
C GLY A 205 7.07 3.00 -14.58
N SER A 206 7.55 1.83 -15.02
CA SER A 206 6.71 0.67 -15.32
C SER A 206 6.58 -0.27 -14.12
N PHE A 207 5.72 -1.28 -14.20
CA PHE A 207 5.57 -2.29 -13.15
C PHE A 207 5.67 -3.70 -13.73
N SER A 208 6.02 -4.66 -12.88
CA SER A 208 5.99 -6.08 -13.20
C SER A 208 5.51 -6.89 -12.01
N VAL A 209 4.76 -7.95 -12.28
CA VAL A 209 4.24 -8.89 -11.28
C VAL A 209 4.51 -10.31 -11.77
N THR A 210 5.09 -11.14 -10.90
CA THR A 210 5.41 -12.55 -11.17
C THR A 210 4.22 -13.44 -10.78
N ALA A 211 4.15 -14.67 -11.33
CA ALA A 211 3.02 -15.60 -11.32
C ALA A 211 2.57 -16.19 -9.95
N SER A 212 2.60 -15.43 -8.85
CA SER A 212 2.20 -15.89 -7.50
C SER A 212 1.40 -14.86 -6.71
N VAL A 213 0.56 -14.07 -7.39
CA VAL A 213 -0.37 -13.12 -6.76
C VAL A 213 -1.82 -13.56 -6.97
N GLY A 214 -2.67 -13.34 -5.97
CA GLY A 214 -4.11 -13.65 -6.04
C GLY A 214 -4.91 -12.62 -6.84
N GLY A 215 -4.30 -11.48 -7.17
CA GLY A 215 -4.86 -10.38 -7.95
C GLY A 215 -3.99 -9.14 -7.81
N TYR A 216 -3.99 -8.25 -8.79
CA TYR A 216 -3.27 -6.99 -8.74
C TYR A 216 -3.93 -5.90 -9.59
N GLU A 217 -3.71 -4.66 -9.18
CA GLU A 217 -3.93 -3.45 -9.97
C GLU A 217 -2.59 -2.72 -10.09
N GLY A 218 -2.24 -2.34 -11.31
CA GLY A 218 -0.95 -1.70 -11.61
C GLY A 218 -1.15 -0.47 -12.47
N HIS A 219 -0.45 0.61 -12.10
CA HIS A 219 -0.45 1.86 -12.83
C HIS A 219 0.98 2.26 -13.13
N THR A 220 1.29 2.48 -14.40
CA THR A 220 2.55 3.12 -14.78
C THR A 220 2.59 4.53 -14.20
N GLY A 221 3.77 4.97 -13.79
CA GLY A 221 3.94 6.35 -13.35
C GLY A 221 3.61 7.32 -14.50
N PRO A 222 3.05 8.50 -14.23
CA PRO A 222 3.01 9.56 -15.22
C PRO A 222 4.42 10.12 -15.51
N GLY A 223 4.61 10.55 -16.75
CA GLY A 223 5.81 11.27 -17.18
C GLY A 223 5.85 12.70 -16.62
N GLY A 224 7.07 13.23 -16.49
CA GLY A 224 7.30 14.62 -16.10
C GLY A 224 6.91 15.59 -17.21
N GLY A 225 6.69 16.85 -16.84
CA GLY A 225 6.43 17.93 -17.79
C GLY A 225 7.69 18.39 -18.50
N TYR A 226 7.53 18.87 -19.73
CA TYR A 226 8.56 19.55 -20.49
C TYR A 226 8.82 20.95 -19.91
N GLY A 227 10.04 21.45 -20.02
CA GLY A 227 10.29 22.88 -19.91
C GLY A 227 9.53 23.66 -20.99
N VAL A 228 9.12 24.88 -20.69
CA VAL A 228 8.39 25.75 -21.62
C VAL A 228 9.21 27.01 -21.90
N TYR A 229 9.32 27.37 -23.17
CA TYR A 229 9.95 28.61 -23.63
C TYR A 229 8.89 29.67 -23.96
N ALA A 230 9.05 30.88 -23.43
CA ALA A 230 8.13 32.00 -23.61
C ALA A 230 8.88 33.28 -24.06
N GLY A 231 9.74 33.16 -25.07
CA GLY A 231 10.45 34.28 -25.69
C GLY A 231 11.91 34.43 -25.24
N VAL A 232 12.61 35.44 -25.78
CA VAL A 232 14.08 35.62 -25.69
C VAL A 232 14.63 35.86 -24.27
N SER A 233 13.76 36.04 -23.28
CA SER A 233 14.14 36.30 -21.88
C SER A 233 13.39 35.44 -20.84
N GLN A 234 12.47 34.55 -21.26
CA GLN A 234 11.55 33.87 -20.34
C GLN A 234 11.36 32.38 -20.63
N GLY A 235 11.42 31.57 -19.57
CA GLY A 235 11.26 30.12 -19.62
C GLY A 235 10.83 29.58 -18.26
N TRP A 236 10.03 28.53 -18.29
CA TRP A 236 9.36 27.95 -17.13
C TRP A 236 9.77 26.49 -17.02
N GLY A 237 10.17 26.08 -15.81
CA GLY A 237 10.55 24.70 -15.56
C GLY A 237 9.37 23.75 -15.77
N GLY A 238 9.64 22.61 -16.40
CA GLY A 238 8.71 21.50 -16.46
C GLY A 238 8.28 21.00 -15.07
N VAL A 239 7.01 20.58 -15.00
CA VAL A 239 6.38 20.10 -13.76
C VAL A 239 6.84 18.70 -13.39
N GLY A 240 7.07 18.45 -12.11
CA GLY A 240 7.24 17.08 -11.60
C GLY A 240 5.92 16.31 -11.68
N ALA A 241 5.98 15.02 -12.02
CA ALA A 241 4.78 14.20 -12.16
C ALA A 241 4.29 13.69 -10.79
N PRO A 242 3.00 13.76 -10.46
CA PRO A 242 2.46 13.18 -9.24
C PRO A 242 2.38 11.64 -9.34
N SER A 243 2.62 10.92 -8.25
CA SER A 243 2.32 9.49 -8.17
C SER A 243 0.81 9.23 -8.26
N TYR A 244 0.45 8.03 -8.70
CA TYR A 244 -0.93 7.57 -8.76
C TYR A 244 -1.68 7.78 -7.42
N GLY A 245 -2.90 8.31 -7.49
CA GLY A 245 -3.73 8.62 -6.33
C GLY A 245 -3.42 9.96 -5.64
N TYR A 246 -2.40 10.70 -6.08
CA TYR A 246 -2.07 12.03 -5.57
C TYR A 246 -2.36 13.10 -6.62
N ALA A 247 -2.86 14.24 -6.14
CA ALA A 247 -2.98 15.44 -6.97
C ALA A 247 -1.74 16.32 -6.79
N SER A 248 -1.04 16.63 -7.87
CA SER A 248 -0.30 17.90 -7.97
C SER A 248 0.17 18.18 -9.39
N VAL A 249 0.01 19.44 -9.79
CA VAL A 249 0.68 20.09 -10.93
C VAL A 249 1.47 21.25 -10.32
N GLN A 250 2.80 21.24 -10.40
CA GLN A 250 3.59 22.39 -9.95
C GLN A 250 4.54 22.86 -11.05
N VAL A 251 4.13 23.95 -11.70
CA VAL A 251 4.96 24.75 -12.61
C VAL A 251 5.94 25.55 -11.76
N THR A 252 7.22 25.35 -12.04
CA THR A 252 8.30 26.11 -11.41
C THR A 252 8.51 27.39 -12.22
N GLY A 253 8.37 28.54 -11.58
CA GLY A 253 8.46 29.86 -12.20
C GLY A 253 9.84 30.19 -12.77
N GLN A 254 9.99 31.35 -13.40
CA GLN A 254 11.30 31.84 -13.85
C GLN A 254 12.29 31.98 -12.70
N ASN A 255 13.55 31.58 -12.92
CA ASN A 255 14.63 31.67 -11.93
C ASN A 255 14.29 31.08 -10.56
N THR A 256 13.51 30.01 -10.55
CA THR A 256 13.18 29.27 -9.33
C THR A 256 13.80 27.88 -9.38
N THR A 257 14.35 27.47 -8.23
CA THR A 257 14.81 26.10 -8.01
C THR A 257 13.63 25.16 -8.05
N GLY A 258 13.81 23.99 -8.67
CA GLY A 258 12.79 22.95 -8.70
C GLY A 258 12.36 22.55 -7.29
N LEU A 259 11.06 22.45 -7.08
CA LEU A 259 10.52 21.99 -5.81
C LEU A 259 10.63 20.47 -5.70
N SER A 260 10.95 19.99 -4.50
CA SER A 260 10.79 18.57 -4.19
C SER A 260 9.29 18.26 -4.15
N GLY A 261 8.83 17.32 -4.97
CA GLY A 261 7.40 17.12 -5.22
C GLY A 261 6.65 16.45 -4.06
N SER A 262 5.30 16.50 -4.12
CA SER A 262 4.41 15.46 -3.58
C SER A 262 4.91 14.05 -3.99
N PRO A 263 4.46 12.94 -3.35
CA PRO A 263 4.86 11.60 -3.79
C PRO A 263 4.85 11.50 -5.31
N GLY A 264 6.03 11.29 -5.93
CA GLY A 264 6.22 11.56 -7.35
C GLY A 264 7.58 12.18 -7.72
N GLY A 265 7.67 12.70 -8.93
CA GLY A 265 8.88 13.31 -9.48
C GLY A 265 9.08 14.77 -9.06
N GLY A 266 10.34 15.20 -9.05
CA GLY A 266 10.73 16.57 -8.70
C GLY A 266 10.46 17.57 -9.84
N GLY A 267 10.12 18.81 -9.48
CA GLY A 267 10.05 19.92 -10.44
C GLY A 267 11.43 20.26 -11.00
N SER A 268 11.49 20.91 -12.16
CA SER A 268 12.77 21.33 -12.75
C SER A 268 13.16 22.75 -12.37
N GLY A 269 14.43 23.10 -12.58
CA GLY A 269 14.89 24.48 -12.47
C GLY A 269 14.37 25.34 -13.62
N GLY A 270 13.88 26.54 -13.29
CA GLY A 270 13.53 27.57 -14.25
C GLY A 270 14.75 28.24 -14.90
N THR A 271 14.54 29.38 -15.56
CA THR A 271 15.61 30.09 -16.28
C THR A 271 16.63 30.75 -15.37
N GLY A 272 17.92 30.58 -15.66
CA GLY A 272 19.01 31.10 -14.84
C GLY A 272 19.78 29.98 -14.13
N GLU A 273 20.46 30.31 -13.04
CA GLU A 273 21.32 29.36 -12.30
C GLU A 273 20.52 28.47 -11.33
N SER A 274 19.49 27.78 -11.83
CA SER A 274 18.52 27.06 -10.99
C SER A 274 18.68 25.54 -11.06
N ASN A 275 18.88 24.92 -9.90
CA ASN A 275 18.82 23.46 -9.72
C ASN A 275 17.40 22.93 -9.95
N GLY A 276 17.28 21.65 -10.29
CA GLY A 276 16.03 20.91 -10.20
C GLY A 276 15.65 20.58 -8.76
N GLY A 277 14.48 19.95 -8.60
CA GLY A 277 13.96 19.42 -7.34
C GLY A 277 14.18 17.92 -7.24
N ALA A 278 14.30 17.42 -6.02
CA ALA A 278 14.39 15.97 -5.78
C ALA A 278 13.03 15.31 -6.05
N GLY A 279 13.04 14.05 -6.48
CA GLY A 279 11.87 13.19 -6.41
C GLY A 279 11.59 12.74 -4.97
N THR A 280 10.56 11.92 -4.79
CA THR A 280 10.29 11.29 -3.49
C THR A 280 10.73 9.84 -3.49
N ALA A 281 11.06 9.31 -2.31
CA ALA A 281 11.27 7.87 -2.16
C ALA A 281 9.97 7.11 -2.42
N GLY A 282 10.11 5.83 -2.72
CA GLY A 282 9.01 4.89 -2.75
C GLY A 282 8.40 4.71 -1.36
N GLU A 283 7.25 4.05 -1.34
CA GLU A 283 6.51 3.77 -0.12
C GLU A 283 5.83 2.42 -0.27
N LEU A 284 5.67 1.73 0.85
CA LEU A 284 4.92 0.48 0.92
C LEU A 284 3.98 0.50 2.12
N THR A 285 2.74 0.11 1.87
CA THR A 285 1.72 -0.18 2.87
C THR A 285 1.36 -1.66 2.78
N TYR A 286 1.31 -2.34 3.92
CA TYR A 286 0.83 -3.72 3.98
C TYR A 286 -0.30 -3.87 5.00
N GLU A 287 -1.25 -4.75 4.66
CA GLU A 287 -2.38 -5.11 5.50
C GLU A 287 -2.63 -6.62 5.45
N TYR A 288 -2.96 -7.20 6.60
CA TYR A 288 -3.20 -8.64 6.72
C TYR A 288 -4.33 -8.93 7.72
N CYS A 289 -4.99 -10.07 7.54
CA CYS A 289 -6.12 -10.53 8.35
C CYS A 289 -5.75 -11.86 9.02
#